data_AF-A0A7T4X1C1-F1
#
_entry.id   AF-A0A7T4X1C1-F1
#
_cell.length_a   1.000
_cell.length_b   1.000
_cell.length_c   1.000
_cell.angle_alpha   90.00
_cell.angle_beta   90.00
_cell.angle_gamma   90.00
#
_symmetry.space_group_name_H-M   'P 1'
#
loop_
_entity.id
_entity.type
_entity.pdbx_description
1 polymer ?
#
loop_
_entity_poly.entity_id
_entity_poly.type
_entity_poly.pdbx_seq_one_letter_code
_entity_poly.pdbx_strand_id
1 'polypeptide(L)'
;MGWEFIAFFFGAAALGIFLLLVVFIVGLLKWLLQGYFLFRVAEIKRYDLPWLAFIPFGTFYLGGQAYDGNILKKGSFQPKHIGLVFAIAGIILYLMGLSIGDIVITYLLMESIAFIGIFTAYVKQPIIGVLLALLNAVTAGIAAIIILFLYSRKLRDEHDGSVLNNEDFEDNASNDKQPQHPNDPNLNRNI
;
A
#
# COMPACT_ATOMS: atom_id res chain seq x y z
N MET A 1 50.22 26.98 -5.24
CA MET A 1 48.76 27.16 -5.38
C MET A 1 48.02 26.00 -6.07
N GLY A 2 48.67 25.09 -6.81
CA GLY A 2 47.95 23.99 -7.50
C GLY A 2 47.48 22.83 -6.59
N TRP A 3 48.23 22.48 -5.55
CA TRP A 3 47.92 21.34 -4.67
C TRP A 3 46.73 21.59 -3.72
N GLU A 4 46.57 22.82 -3.22
CA GLU A 4 45.44 23.20 -2.35
C GLU A 4 44.11 23.17 -3.08
N PHE A 5 44.09 23.57 -4.37
CA PHE A 5 42.90 23.54 -5.22
C PHE A 5 42.47 22.09 -5.54
N ILE A 6 43.44 21.21 -5.82
CA ILE A 6 43.21 19.78 -6.05
C ILE A 6 42.69 19.12 -4.75
N ALA A 7 43.32 19.39 -3.61
CA ALA A 7 42.89 18.87 -2.31
C ALA A 7 41.48 19.33 -1.93
N PHE A 8 41.12 20.60 -2.21
CA PHE A 8 39.77 21.12 -2.02
C PHE A 8 38.75 20.42 -2.92
N PHE A 9 39.07 20.20 -4.21
CA PHE A 9 38.21 19.46 -5.13
C PHE A 9 37.99 18.00 -4.70
N PHE A 10 39.05 17.30 -4.28
CA PHE A 10 38.93 15.93 -3.76
C PHE A 10 38.15 15.88 -2.45
N GLY A 11 38.34 16.85 -1.55
CA GLY A 11 37.56 16.97 -0.32
C GLY A 11 36.07 17.22 -0.59
N ALA A 12 35.74 18.13 -1.50
CA ALA A 12 34.38 18.40 -1.93
C ALA A 12 33.73 17.19 -2.62
N ALA A 13 34.47 16.48 -3.48
CA ALA A 13 34.01 15.27 -4.14
C ALA A 13 33.75 14.14 -3.12
N ALA A 14 34.63 13.96 -2.13
CA ALA A 14 34.45 12.97 -1.07
C ALA A 14 33.22 13.29 -0.20
N LEU A 15 33.00 14.55 0.17
CA LEU A 15 31.79 15.01 0.85
C LEU A 15 30.53 14.77 0.00
N GLY A 16 30.59 15.06 -1.30
CA GLY A 16 29.48 14.79 -2.22
C GLY A 16 29.11 13.31 -2.30
N ILE A 17 30.11 12.43 -2.45
CA ILE A 17 29.91 10.98 -2.46
C ILE A 17 29.33 10.50 -1.12
N PHE A 18 29.86 11.00 0.00
CA PHE A 18 29.35 10.65 1.33
C PHE A 18 27.87 11.03 1.49
N LEU A 19 27.48 12.24 1.08
CA LEU A 19 26.10 12.69 1.11
C LEU A 19 25.19 11.84 0.21
N LEU A 20 25.65 11.49 -1.00
CA LEU A 20 24.91 10.60 -1.90
C LEU A 20 24.70 9.22 -1.27
N LEU A 21 25.71 8.69 -0.56
CA LEU A 21 25.64 7.40 0.13
C LEU A 21 24.61 7.44 1.28
N VAL A 22 24.60 8.51 2.07
CA VAL A 22 23.60 8.73 3.13
C VAL A 22 22.18 8.78 2.55
N VAL A 23 21.97 9.58 1.50
CA VAL A 23 20.67 9.68 0.83
C VAL A 23 20.25 8.33 0.25
N PHE A 24 21.18 7.59 -0.34
CA PHE A 24 20.92 6.25 -0.87
C PHE A 24 20.48 5.27 0.23
N ILE A 25 21.19 5.22 1.36
CA ILE A 25 20.81 4.35 2.49
C ILE A 25 19.43 4.72 3.04
N VAL A 26 19.17 6.01 3.25
CA VAL A 26 17.88 6.49 3.77
C VAL A 26 16.75 6.16 2.78
N GLY A 27 16.98 6.36 1.48
CA GLY A 27 16.01 6.01 0.44
C GLY A 27 15.72 4.52 0.39
N LEU A 28 16.76 3.69 0.52
CA LEU A 28 16.64 2.23 0.54
C LEU A 28 15.87 1.76 1.78
N LEU A 29 16.16 2.34 2.96
CA LEU A 29 15.44 2.05 4.19
C LEU A 29 13.96 2.47 4.11
N LYS A 30 13.69 3.67 3.57
CA LYS A 30 12.32 4.16 3.30
C LYS A 30 11.57 3.18 2.41
N TRP A 31 12.21 2.75 1.31
CA TRP A 31 11.62 1.84 0.35
C TRP A 31 11.31 0.46 0.96
N LEU A 32 12.26 -0.13 1.70
CA LEU A 32 12.05 -1.40 2.38
C LEU A 32 10.94 -1.33 3.43
N LEU A 33 10.90 -0.26 4.23
CA LEU A 33 9.91 -0.10 5.28
C LEU A 33 8.49 0.06 4.71
N GLN A 34 8.35 0.87 3.66
CA GLN A 34 7.09 1.02 2.94
C GLN A 34 6.65 -0.30 2.30
N GLY A 35 7.57 -1.01 1.64
CA GLY A 35 7.32 -2.32 1.03
C GLY A 35 6.89 -3.36 2.07
N TYR A 36 7.53 -3.38 3.23
CA TYR A 36 7.17 -4.29 4.32
C TYR A 36 5.73 -4.08 4.82
N PHE A 37 5.33 -2.84 5.13
CA PHE A 37 3.96 -2.61 5.61
C PHE A 37 2.92 -2.82 4.52
N LEU A 38 3.24 -2.48 3.27
CA LEU A 38 2.37 -2.79 2.14
C LEU A 38 2.20 -4.30 1.93
N PHE A 39 3.28 -5.08 2.06
CA PHE A 39 3.23 -6.53 2.03
C PHE A 39 2.28 -7.07 3.11
N ARG A 40 2.39 -6.58 4.35
CA ARG A 40 1.50 -7.00 5.46
C ARG A 40 0.04 -6.69 5.19
N VAL A 41 -0.26 -5.50 4.67
CA VAL A 41 -1.63 -5.13 4.28
C VAL A 41 -2.15 -6.06 3.18
N ALA A 42 -1.33 -6.30 2.15
CA ALA A 42 -1.68 -7.16 1.01
C ALA A 42 -1.89 -8.63 1.43
N GLU A 43 -1.07 -9.13 2.35
CA GLU A 43 -1.16 -10.48 2.92
C GLU A 43 -2.48 -10.66 3.70
N ILE A 44 -2.80 -9.74 4.63
CA ILE A 44 -4.04 -9.82 5.43
C ILE A 44 -5.29 -9.65 4.53
N LYS A 45 -5.22 -8.80 3.52
CA LYS A 45 -6.30 -8.59 2.54
C LYS A 45 -6.40 -9.68 1.47
N ARG A 46 -5.45 -10.63 1.43
CA ARG A 46 -5.35 -11.68 0.40
C ARG A 46 -5.31 -11.14 -1.03
N TYR A 47 -4.53 -10.10 -1.25
CA TYR A 47 -4.26 -9.59 -2.60
C TYR A 47 -3.45 -10.58 -3.42
N ASP A 48 -3.62 -10.53 -4.73
CA ASP A 48 -2.79 -11.30 -5.66
C ASP A 48 -1.33 -10.84 -5.51
N LEU A 49 -0.39 -11.78 -5.39
CA LEU A 49 1.06 -11.54 -5.42
C LEU A 49 1.55 -10.45 -4.43
N PRO A 50 1.37 -10.61 -3.10
CA PRO A 50 1.72 -9.60 -2.10
C PRO A 50 3.21 -9.22 -2.08
N TRP A 51 4.09 -10.15 -2.52
CA TRP A 51 5.54 -9.92 -2.64
C TRP A 51 5.93 -8.81 -3.63
N LEU A 52 5.02 -8.39 -4.52
CA LEU A 52 5.22 -7.24 -5.40
C LEU A 52 5.43 -5.92 -4.64
N ALA A 53 5.15 -5.88 -3.34
CA ALA A 53 5.40 -4.72 -2.50
C ALA A 53 6.88 -4.30 -2.44
N PHE A 54 7.79 -5.24 -2.70
CA PHE A 54 9.24 -5.02 -2.71
C PHE A 54 9.82 -4.83 -4.11
N ILE A 55 8.99 -4.76 -5.15
CA ILE A 55 9.45 -4.57 -6.52
C ILE A 55 9.15 -3.13 -6.93
N PRO A 56 10.12 -2.43 -7.55
CA PRO A 56 9.83 -1.15 -8.19
C PRO A 56 8.61 -1.30 -9.10
N PHE A 57 7.65 -0.40 -8.95
CA PHE A 57 6.36 -0.46 -9.64
C PHE A 57 5.37 -1.57 -9.23
N GLY A 58 5.77 -2.58 -8.46
CA GLY A 58 4.84 -3.57 -7.91
C GLY A 58 3.85 -2.98 -6.89
N THR A 59 4.21 -1.86 -6.27
CA THR A 59 3.34 -1.04 -5.43
C THR A 59 2.11 -0.53 -6.19
N PHE A 60 2.22 -0.22 -7.49
CA PHE A 60 1.07 0.21 -8.32
C PHE A 60 0.07 -0.91 -8.53
N TYR A 61 0.54 -2.14 -8.67
CA TYR A 61 -0.32 -3.31 -8.82
C TYR A 61 -1.15 -3.56 -7.55
N LEU A 62 -0.49 -3.56 -6.38
CA LEU A 62 -1.17 -3.73 -5.10
C LEU A 62 -2.06 -2.54 -4.73
N GLY A 63 -1.60 -1.32 -5.04
CA GLY A 63 -2.41 -0.11 -4.94
C GLY A 63 -3.68 -0.23 -5.78
N GLY A 64 -3.56 -0.67 -7.04
CA GLY A 64 -4.66 -0.92 -7.95
C GLY A 64 -5.68 -1.94 -7.46
N GLN A 65 -5.24 -3.02 -6.80
CA GLN A 65 -6.16 -3.97 -6.15
C GLN A 65 -6.99 -3.29 -5.06
N ALA A 66 -6.39 -2.36 -4.32
CA ALA A 66 -7.10 -1.62 -3.28
C ALA A 66 -8.13 -0.61 -3.82
N TYR A 67 -8.16 -0.30 -5.11
CA TYR A 67 -9.23 0.51 -5.71
C TYR A 67 -10.53 -0.27 -5.88
N ASP A 68 -10.46 -1.58 -6.11
CA ASP A 68 -11.64 -2.41 -6.32
C ASP A 68 -12.46 -2.56 -5.04
N GLY A 69 -13.75 -2.24 -5.11
CA GLY A 69 -14.67 -2.26 -3.97
C GLY A 69 -14.53 -1.11 -2.96
N ASN A 70 -13.40 -0.39 -2.92
CA ASN A 70 -13.21 0.77 -2.03
C ASN A 70 -13.46 2.12 -2.72
N ILE A 71 -13.15 2.22 -4.01
CA ILE A 71 -13.35 3.43 -4.83
C ILE A 71 -14.22 3.11 -6.03
N LEU A 72 -13.94 1.96 -6.67
CA LEU A 72 -14.66 1.48 -7.83
C LEU A 72 -15.66 0.40 -7.42
N LYS A 73 -16.66 0.13 -8.27
CA LYS A 73 -17.62 -0.96 -8.03
C LYS A 73 -16.89 -2.30 -8.02
N LYS A 74 -17.14 -3.11 -6.99
CA LYS A 74 -16.51 -4.43 -6.82
C LYS A 74 -16.65 -5.28 -8.09
N GLY A 75 -15.55 -5.82 -8.61
CA GLY A 75 -15.51 -6.65 -9.81
C GLY A 75 -15.65 -5.88 -11.12
N SER A 76 -15.83 -4.55 -11.08
CA SER A 76 -15.71 -3.68 -12.26
C SER A 76 -14.27 -3.57 -12.75
N PHE A 77 -13.30 -4.00 -11.93
CA PHE A 77 -11.91 -3.71 -12.14
C PHE A 77 -11.06 -4.98 -12.26
N GLN A 78 -10.15 -5.01 -13.23
CA GLN A 78 -9.15 -6.05 -13.37
C GLN A 78 -7.77 -5.48 -12.97
N PRO A 79 -7.30 -5.70 -11.73
CA PRO A 79 -6.13 -5.02 -11.16
C PRO A 79 -4.83 -5.17 -11.97
N LYS A 80 -4.70 -6.29 -12.69
CA LYS A 80 -3.63 -6.56 -13.66
C LYS A 80 -3.43 -5.48 -14.71
N HIS A 81 -4.45 -4.69 -15.03
CA HIS A 81 -4.33 -3.63 -16.03
C HIS A 81 -3.84 -2.31 -15.43
N ILE A 82 -4.25 -1.93 -14.22
CA ILE A 82 -3.80 -0.66 -13.60
C ILE A 82 -2.31 -0.71 -13.31
N GLY A 83 -1.84 -1.75 -12.61
CA GLY A 83 -0.42 -1.85 -12.26
C GLY A 83 0.47 -1.83 -13.49
N LEU A 84 0.05 -2.55 -14.53
CA LEU A 84 0.75 -2.59 -15.82
C LEU A 84 0.71 -1.24 -16.54
N VAL A 85 -0.43 -0.54 -16.56
CA VAL A 85 -0.56 0.78 -17.19
C VAL A 85 0.30 1.82 -16.47
N PHE A 86 0.30 1.85 -15.14
CA PHE A 86 1.17 2.74 -14.36
C PHE A 86 2.66 2.40 -14.56
N ALA A 87 3.02 1.12 -14.65
CA ALA A 87 4.38 0.69 -14.93
C ALA A 87 4.84 1.10 -16.35
N ILE A 88 4.02 0.86 -17.37
CA ILE A 88 4.30 1.27 -18.75
C ILE A 88 4.42 2.79 -18.84
N ALA A 89 3.49 3.53 -18.24
CA ALA A 89 3.54 4.99 -18.20
C ALA A 89 4.83 5.50 -17.51
N GLY A 90 5.23 4.87 -16.41
CA GLY A 90 6.49 5.17 -15.71
C GLY A 90 7.72 4.92 -16.58
N ILE A 91 7.75 3.81 -17.31
CA ILE A 91 8.85 3.47 -18.24
C ILE A 91 8.90 4.46 -19.41
N ILE A 92 7.76 4.83 -19.98
CA ILE A 92 7.70 5.82 -21.07
C ILE A 92 8.26 7.16 -20.58
N LEU A 93 7.85 7.61 -19.41
CA LEU A 93 8.34 8.87 -18.81
C LEU A 93 9.84 8.82 -18.52
N TYR A 94 10.36 7.68 -18.07
CA TYR A 94 11.80 7.45 -17.93
C TYR A 94 12.53 7.58 -19.29
N LEU A 95 11.98 6.97 -20.35
CA LEU A 95 12.58 6.97 -21.70
C LEU A 95 12.50 8.33 -22.40
N MET A 96 11.56 9.21 -22.03
CA MET A 96 11.42 10.56 -22.59
C MET A 96 12.60 11.50 -22.25
N GLY A 97 13.61 11.04 -21.52
CA GLY A 97 14.79 11.82 -21.20
C GLY A 97 14.52 12.94 -20.19
N LEU A 98 13.43 12.79 -19.42
CA LEU A 98 13.13 13.65 -18.28
C LEU A 98 14.32 13.68 -17.33
N SER A 99 14.55 14.84 -16.69
CA SER A 99 15.64 14.93 -15.74
C SER A 99 15.44 13.92 -14.59
N ILE A 100 16.53 13.54 -13.92
CA ILE A 100 16.45 12.64 -12.75
C ILE A 100 15.45 13.20 -11.72
N GLY A 101 15.40 14.53 -11.56
CA GLY A 101 14.43 15.20 -10.68
C GLY A 101 12.98 14.98 -11.13
N ASP A 102 12.69 15.13 -12.41
CA ASP A 102 11.35 14.95 -12.98
C ASP A 102 10.87 13.50 -12.84
N ILE A 103 11.77 12.52 -13.04
CA ILE A 103 11.47 11.09 -12.85
C ILE A 103 11.13 10.81 -11.39
N VAL A 104 11.90 11.36 -10.44
CA VAL A 104 11.65 11.19 -9.00
C VAL A 104 10.31 11.81 -8.59
N ILE A 105 10.01 13.03 -9.05
CA ILE A 105 8.73 13.70 -8.77
C ILE A 105 7.57 12.90 -9.37
N THR A 106 7.71 12.44 -10.62
CA THR A 106 6.65 11.68 -11.29
C THR A 106 6.41 10.35 -10.60
N TYR A 107 7.46 9.62 -10.24
CA TYR A 107 7.35 8.38 -9.49
C TYR A 107 6.62 8.62 -8.16
N LEU A 108 6.96 9.69 -7.44
CA LEU A 108 6.34 10.04 -6.16
C LEU A 108 4.85 10.38 -6.30
N LEU A 109 4.48 11.12 -7.35
CA LEU A 109 3.08 11.46 -7.65
C LEU A 109 2.28 10.21 -8.01
N MET A 110 2.82 9.39 -8.91
CA MET A 110 2.21 8.13 -9.30
C MET A 110 2.04 7.25 -8.07
N GLU A 111 3.08 7.08 -7.25
CA GLU A 111 3.06 6.24 -6.04
C GLU A 111 1.95 6.70 -5.09
N SER A 112 1.81 8.00 -4.91
CA SER A 112 0.74 8.60 -4.12
C SER A 112 -0.64 8.31 -4.69
N ILE A 113 -0.81 8.36 -6.01
CA ILE A 113 -2.06 7.97 -6.68
C ILE A 113 -2.34 6.49 -6.44
N ALA A 114 -1.37 5.60 -6.58
CA ALA A 114 -1.58 4.17 -6.30
C ALA A 114 -2.07 3.91 -4.88
N PHE A 115 -1.65 4.71 -3.90
CA PHE A 115 -2.07 4.54 -2.51
C PHE A 115 -3.47 5.04 -2.18
N ILE A 116 -4.16 5.79 -3.06
CA ILE A 116 -5.52 6.31 -2.75
C ILE A 116 -6.48 5.16 -2.39
N GLY A 117 -6.42 4.03 -3.10
CA GLY A 117 -7.22 2.84 -2.78
C GLY A 117 -6.99 2.34 -1.35
N ILE A 118 -5.72 2.24 -0.95
CA ILE A 118 -5.33 1.78 0.38
C ILE A 118 -5.74 2.79 1.46
N PHE A 119 -5.50 4.08 1.21
CA PHE A 119 -5.85 5.14 2.15
C PHE A 119 -7.36 5.24 2.34
N THR A 120 -8.13 5.11 1.26
CA THR A 120 -9.59 5.04 1.30
C THR A 120 -10.06 3.82 2.07
N ALA A 121 -9.44 2.66 1.87
CA ALA A 121 -9.75 1.45 2.61
C ALA A 121 -9.45 1.57 4.12
N TYR A 122 -8.42 2.34 4.50
CA TYR A 122 -8.07 2.62 5.89
C TYR A 122 -9.09 3.55 6.57
N VAL A 123 -9.37 4.71 5.96
CA VAL A 123 -10.24 5.77 6.53
C VAL A 123 -11.73 5.59 6.23
N LYS A 124 -12.09 4.67 5.32
CA LYS A 124 -13.47 4.42 4.85
C LYS A 124 -14.16 5.63 4.22
N GLN A 125 -13.40 6.64 3.78
CA GLN A 125 -13.90 7.85 3.14
C GLN A 125 -13.01 8.25 1.95
N PRO A 126 -13.56 8.37 0.72
CA PRO A 126 -12.75 8.60 -0.48
C PRO A 126 -12.06 9.97 -0.48
N ILE A 127 -12.74 11.02 0.02
CA ILE A 127 -12.18 12.39 0.07
C ILE A 127 -10.94 12.42 0.96
N ILE A 128 -11.01 11.82 2.16
CA ILE A 128 -9.87 11.75 3.07
C ILE A 128 -8.76 10.89 2.46
N GLY A 129 -9.09 9.80 1.76
CA GLY A 129 -8.11 8.98 1.03
C GLY A 129 -7.29 9.78 0.01
N VAL A 130 -7.94 10.66 -0.76
CA VAL A 130 -7.27 11.56 -1.72
C VAL A 130 -6.41 12.60 -1.00
N LEU A 131 -6.90 13.18 0.10
CA LEU A 131 -6.12 14.14 0.90
C LEU A 131 -4.86 13.50 1.48
N LEU A 132 -4.93 12.24 1.92
CA LEU A 132 -3.78 11.47 2.39
C LEU A 132 -2.78 11.17 1.27
N ALA A 133 -3.25 10.97 0.03
CA ALA A 133 -2.37 10.82 -1.13
C ALA A 133 -1.64 12.13 -1.45
N LEU A 134 -2.32 13.27 -1.39
CA LEU A 134 -1.68 14.58 -1.52
C LEU A 134 -0.65 14.80 -0.42
N LEU A 135 -0.99 14.47 0.83
CA LEU A 135 -0.05 14.53 1.96
C LEU A 135 1.16 13.62 1.71
N ASN A 136 0.96 12.43 1.15
CA ASN A 136 2.03 11.51 0.81
C ASN A 136 3.00 12.09 -0.23
N ALA A 137 2.47 12.74 -1.28
CA ALA A 137 3.30 13.41 -2.26
C ALA A 137 4.12 14.56 -1.63
N VAL A 138 3.50 15.40 -0.79
CA VAL A 138 4.19 16.52 -0.12
C VAL A 138 5.24 16.03 0.88
N THR A 139 5.01 14.88 1.51
CA THR A 139 5.92 14.28 2.51
C THR A 139 6.90 13.27 1.91
N ALA A 140 7.09 13.27 0.60
CA ALA A 140 8.02 12.36 -0.09
C ALA A 140 7.82 10.87 0.25
N GLY A 141 6.58 10.45 0.44
CA GLY A 141 6.23 9.04 0.70
C GLY A 141 6.21 8.64 2.18
N ILE A 142 6.52 9.55 3.11
CA ILE A 142 6.57 9.24 4.55
C ILE A 142 5.16 8.95 5.09
N ALA A 143 4.13 9.69 4.63
CA ALA A 143 2.76 9.45 5.08
C ALA A 143 2.29 8.02 4.77
N ALA A 144 2.64 7.45 3.61
CA ALA A 144 2.30 6.09 3.25
C ALA A 144 2.83 5.08 4.26
N ILE A 145 4.06 5.24 4.74
CA ILE A 145 4.63 4.34 5.76
C ILE A 145 3.78 4.35 7.03
N ILE A 146 3.45 5.54 7.53
CA ILE A 146 2.67 5.70 8.77
C ILE A 146 1.27 5.10 8.58
N ILE A 147 0.60 5.41 7.48
CA ILE A 147 -0.76 4.94 7.21
C ILE A 147 -0.77 3.42 7.00
N LEU A 148 0.19 2.87 6.25
CA LEU A 148 0.32 1.42 6.05
C LEU A 148 0.60 0.70 7.36
N PHE A 149 1.45 1.25 8.22
CA PHE A 149 1.69 0.72 9.56
C PHE A 149 0.39 0.68 10.38
N LEU A 150 -0.30 1.82 10.50
CA LEU A 150 -1.56 1.92 11.24
C LEU A 150 -2.64 1.00 10.66
N TYR A 151 -2.69 0.90 9.34
CA TYR A 151 -3.65 0.05 8.67
C TYR A 151 -3.35 -1.43 8.87
N SER A 152 -2.08 -1.84 8.76
CA SER A 152 -1.65 -3.21 9.04
C SER A 152 -1.98 -3.63 10.47
N ARG A 153 -1.79 -2.74 11.45
CA ARG A 153 -2.17 -2.96 12.85
C ARG A 153 -3.67 -3.12 12.99
N LYS A 154 -4.45 -2.18 12.46
CA LYS A 154 -5.91 -2.22 12.47
C LYS A 154 -6.46 -3.50 11.86
N LEU A 155 -5.93 -3.91 10.70
CA LEU A 155 -6.35 -5.15 10.03
C LEU A 155 -6.00 -6.38 10.84
N ARG A 156 -4.85 -6.41 11.51
CA ARG A 156 -4.48 -7.52 12.38
C ARG A 156 -5.41 -7.62 13.59
N ASP A 157 -5.74 -6.49 14.22
CA ASP A 157 -6.67 -6.46 15.36
C ASP A 157 -8.08 -6.92 14.92
N GLU A 158 -8.54 -6.54 13.73
CA GLU A 158 -9.81 -7.01 13.13
C GLU A 158 -9.76 -8.51 12.79
N HIS A 159 -8.61 -9.02 12.34
CA HIS A 159 -8.44 -10.42 11.96
C HIS A 159 -8.32 -11.34 13.18
N ASP A 160 -7.46 -11.01 14.15
CA ASP A 160 -7.24 -11.81 15.36
C ASP A 160 -8.49 -11.78 16.27
N GLY A 161 -9.19 -10.65 16.35
CA GLY A 161 -10.48 -10.55 17.06
C GLY A 161 -11.61 -11.36 16.42
N SER A 162 -11.51 -11.68 15.12
CA SER A 162 -12.46 -12.58 14.44
C SER A 162 -12.18 -14.06 14.71
N VAL A 163 -10.94 -14.42 15.06
CA VAL A 163 -10.58 -15.79 15.46
C VAL A 163 -11.01 -16.06 16.90
N LEU A 164 -10.81 -15.10 17.81
CA LEU A 164 -11.28 -15.20 19.21
C LEU A 164 -12.81 -15.29 19.35
N ASN A 165 -13.58 -14.73 18.41
CA ASN A 165 -15.04 -14.87 18.42
C ASN A 165 -15.56 -16.17 17.77
N ASN A 166 -14.69 -16.94 17.11
CA ASN A 166 -15.07 -18.21 16.47
C ASN A 166 -14.52 -19.45 17.22
N GLU A 167 -13.63 -19.29 18.20
CA GLU A 167 -13.10 -20.41 19.01
C GLU A 167 -13.93 -20.70 20.29
N ASP A 168 -15.02 -19.98 20.53
CA ASP A 168 -15.92 -20.19 21.69
C ASP A 168 -17.28 -20.84 21.34
N PHE A 169 -17.48 -21.34 20.11
CA PHE A 169 -18.73 -21.99 19.69
C PHE A 169 -18.54 -23.26 18.88
N GLU A 170 -17.75 -24.21 19.37
CA GLU A 170 -17.90 -25.63 18.99
C GLU A 170 -17.18 -26.53 20.00
N ASP A 171 -17.86 -26.82 21.11
CA ASP A 171 -18.00 -28.18 21.68
C ASP A 171 -18.54 -28.12 23.12
N ASN A 172 -19.87 -28.04 23.23
CA ASN A 172 -20.59 -28.77 24.26
C ASN A 172 -22.04 -28.96 23.80
N ALA A 173 -22.31 -30.17 23.30
CA ALA A 173 -23.65 -30.67 23.08
C ALA A 173 -24.45 -30.58 24.37
N SER A 174 -25.52 -29.77 24.40
CA SER A 174 -26.76 -29.97 25.18
C SER A 174 -27.74 -28.82 24.96
N ASN A 175 -29.00 -29.17 24.74
CA ASN A 175 -30.22 -28.34 24.79
C ASN A 175 -30.61 -27.50 23.56
N ASP A 176 -31.52 -28.10 22.78
CA ASP A 176 -32.88 -27.57 22.55
C ASP A 176 -33.12 -26.12 22.99
N LYS A 177 -33.15 -25.22 21.99
CA LYS A 177 -34.17 -24.18 21.73
C LYS A 177 -33.59 -23.10 20.83
N GLN A 178 -33.82 -23.20 19.53
CA GLN A 178 -33.79 -22.04 18.64
C GLN A 178 -34.88 -21.05 19.08
N PRO A 179 -34.57 -19.77 19.31
CA PRO A 179 -35.62 -18.75 19.40
C PRO A 179 -36.19 -18.54 17.99
N GLN A 180 -37.35 -19.14 17.74
CA GLN A 180 -38.10 -18.94 16.49
C GLN A 180 -38.52 -17.48 16.38
N HIS A 181 -38.00 -16.80 15.35
CA HIS A 181 -38.48 -15.49 14.94
C HIS A 181 -39.82 -15.66 14.21
N PRO A 182 -40.86 -14.83 14.44
CA PRO A 182 -42.23 -15.07 13.95
C PRO A 182 -42.45 -15.06 12.43
N ASN A 183 -41.40 -14.90 11.61
CA ASN A 183 -41.50 -14.68 10.16
C ASN A 183 -40.50 -15.52 9.36
N ASP A 184 -40.31 -16.79 9.73
CA ASP A 184 -39.50 -17.71 8.91
C ASP A 184 -40.37 -18.39 7.83
N PRO A 185 -40.12 -18.19 6.51
CA PRO A 185 -41.07 -18.55 5.44
C PRO A 185 -41.12 -20.03 5.03
N ASN A 186 -40.45 -20.95 5.73
CA ASN A 186 -40.16 -22.29 5.22
C ASN A 186 -40.78 -23.45 6.03
N LEU A 187 -42.02 -23.30 6.50
CA LEU A 187 -42.72 -24.37 7.23
C LEU A 187 -43.77 -25.14 6.42
N ASN A 188 -43.72 -25.15 5.08
CA ASN A 188 -44.67 -25.95 4.30
C ASN A 188 -44.09 -26.56 3.02
N ARG A 189 -43.10 -27.44 3.19
CA ARG A 189 -42.73 -28.42 2.17
C ARG A 189 -42.35 -29.73 2.84
N ASN A 190 -43.36 -30.53 3.15
CA ASN A 190 -43.40 -32.00 3.07
C ASN A 190 -44.61 -32.50 3.89
N ILE A 191 -45.73 -32.65 3.19
CA ILE A 191 -46.75 -33.67 3.52
C ILE A 191 -46.43 -34.87 2.64
#